data_AF-Q2SJ32-F1
#
_entry.id   AF-Q2SJ32-F1
#
_cell.length_a   1.000
_cell.length_b   1.000
_cell.length_c   1.000
_cell.angle_alpha   90.00
_cell.angle_beta   90.00
_cell.angle_gamma   90.00
#
_symmetry.space_group_name_H-M   'P 1'
#
loop_
_entity.id
_entity.type
_entity.pdbx_description
1 polymer ?
#
loop_
_entity_poly.entity_id
_entity_poly.type
_entity_poly.pdbx_seq_one_letter_code
_entity_poly.pdbx_strand_id
1 'polypeptide(L)' 'MSNVSEHKEKEQKPSLWQLVVSVLGAAFGVQSSKTRERDFKQADPKAYIIGGIVFGVLFVLTLALIVKLVLSNVT' A
#
# COMPACT_ATOMS: atom_id res chain seq x y z
N MET A 1 -20.15 36.85 26.05
CA MET A 1 -20.40 35.57 25.35
C MET A 1 -19.30 35.34 24.33
N SER A 2 -18.53 34.26 24.49
CA SER A 2 -17.48 33.84 23.57
C SER A 2 -18.07 33.23 22.29
N ASN A 3 -17.79 33.86 21.16
CA ASN A 3 -18.07 33.33 19.83
C ASN A 3 -16.99 32.29 19.50
N VAL A 4 -17.29 31.01 19.73
CA VAL A 4 -16.43 29.90 19.34
C VAL A 4 -16.63 29.66 17.85
N SER A 5 -15.72 30.19 17.05
CA SER A 5 -15.58 29.87 15.63
C SER A 5 -15.24 28.39 15.48
N GLU A 6 -16.25 27.62 15.07
CA GLU A 6 -16.15 26.23 14.68
C GLU A 6 -15.22 26.11 13.45
N HIS A 7 -13.95 25.82 13.69
CA HIS A 7 -13.00 25.45 12.64
C HIS A 7 -13.37 24.05 12.12
N LYS A 8 -14.26 23.99 11.12
CA LYS A 8 -14.44 22.77 10.32
C LYS A 8 -13.14 22.49 9.57
N GLU A 9 -12.37 21.56 10.10
CA GLU A 9 -11.25 20.92 9.42
C GLU A 9 -11.80 20.26 8.16
N LYS A 10 -11.61 20.92 7.00
CA LYS A 10 -11.96 20.35 5.70
C LYS A 10 -11.05 19.15 5.49
N GLU A 11 -11.57 17.94 5.62
CA GLU A 11 -10.95 16.72 5.10
C GLU A 11 -10.72 16.88 3.60
N GLN A 12 -9.55 17.41 3.22
CA GLN A 12 -9.15 17.49 1.84
C GLN A 12 -8.84 16.07 1.38
N LYS A 13 -9.65 15.56 0.45
CA LYS A 13 -9.42 14.28 -0.20
C LYS A 13 -7.98 14.25 -0.71
N PRO A 14 -7.22 13.18 -0.43
CA PRO A 14 -5.84 13.11 -0.86
C PRO A 14 -5.75 13.29 -2.37
N SER A 15 -4.80 14.09 -2.81
CA SER A 15 -4.58 14.30 -4.25
C SER A 15 -4.20 12.97 -4.91
N LEU A 16 -4.45 12.84 -6.20
CA LEU A 16 -4.06 11.65 -6.97
C LEU A 16 -2.56 11.34 -6.81
N TRP A 17 -1.75 12.39 -6.67
CA TRP A 17 -0.32 12.26 -6.40
C TRP A 17 -0.02 11.66 -5.01
N GLN A 18 -0.75 12.08 -3.98
CA GLN A 18 -0.62 11.52 -2.64
C GLN A 18 -1.04 10.04 -2.59
N LEU A 19 -2.06 9.65 -3.37
CA LEU A 19 -2.46 8.25 -3.51
C LEU A 19 -1.36 7.40 -4.16
N VAL A 20 -0.75 7.87 -5.26
CA VAL A 20 0.34 7.16 -5.94
C VAL A 20 1.55 6.99 -5.02
N VAL A 21 1.98 8.06 -4.34
CA VAL A 21 3.09 7.99 -3.37
C VAL A 21 2.76 7.05 -2.21
N SER A 22 1.51 7.05 -1.73
CA SER A 22 1.07 6.14 -0.67
C SER A 22 1.09 4.68 -1.10
N VAL A 23 0.66 4.37 -2.32
CA VAL A 23 0.66 2.99 -2.86
C VAL A 23 2.08 2.50 -3.08
N LEU A 24 2.96 3.35 -3.62
CA LEU A 24 4.37 3.03 -3.80
C LEU A 24 5.07 2.83 -2.45
N GLY A 25 4.87 3.74 -1.49
CA GLY A 25 5.45 3.60 -0.14
C GLY A 25 4.99 2.34 0.59
N ALA A 26 3.72 1.94 0.43
CA ALA A 26 3.21 0.68 0.95
C ALA A 26 3.81 -0.54 0.24
N ALA A 27 4.01 -0.48 -1.09
CA ALA A 27 4.64 -1.55 -1.87
C ALA A 27 6.13 -1.72 -1.55
N PHE A 28 6.84 -0.65 -1.22
CA PHE A 28 8.24 -0.68 -0.76
C PHE A 28 8.39 -1.02 0.74
N GLY A 29 7.29 -1.26 1.46
CA GLY A 29 7.31 -1.66 2.88
C GLY A 29 7.47 -0.50 3.88
N VAL A 30 7.50 0.75 3.41
CA VAL A 30 7.63 1.96 4.27
C VAL A 30 6.23 2.48 4.60
N GLN A 31 5.40 1.62 5.20
CA GLN A 31 4.07 2.00 5.61
C GLN A 31 4.15 2.90 6.86
N SER A 32 3.93 4.20 6.67
CA SER A 32 3.85 5.18 7.76
C SER A 32 2.87 4.72 8.84
N SER A 33 3.20 4.97 10.12
CA SER A 33 2.39 4.61 11.29
C SER A 33 0.93 5.03 11.17
N LYS A 34 0.64 6.12 10.46
CA LYS A 34 -0.71 6.64 10.20
C LYS A 34 -1.55 5.72 9.30
N THR A 35 -0.93 5.08 8.31
CA THR A 35 -1.59 4.10 7.43
C THR A 35 -1.83 2.80 8.20
N ARG A 36 -0.86 2.37 9.01
CA ARG A 36 -0.98 1.22 9.91
C ARG A 36 -2.08 1.43 10.94
N GLU A 37 -2.17 2.58 11.57
CA GLU A 37 -3.16 2.82 12.63
C GLU A 37 -4.60 2.82 12.09
N ARG A 38 -4.81 3.31 10.86
CA ARG A 38 -6.11 3.26 10.17
C ARG A 38 -6.46 1.82 9.76
N ASP A 39 -5.51 1.12 9.18
CA ASP A 39 -5.69 -0.23 8.63
C ASP A 39 -5.86 -1.27 9.77
N PHE A 40 -5.21 -1.08 10.92
CA PHE A 40 -5.33 -1.97 12.09
C PHE A 40 -6.48 -1.59 13.04
N LYS A 41 -7.01 -0.36 13.02
CA LYS A 41 -8.21 0.01 13.80
C LYS A 41 -9.53 -0.37 13.12
N GLN A 42 -9.55 -0.52 11.80
CA GLN A 42 -10.81 -0.70 11.04
C GLN A 42 -10.90 -1.98 10.20
N ALA A 43 -9.82 -2.75 10.00
CA ALA A 43 -9.85 -3.95 9.14
C ALA A 43 -9.29 -5.21 9.83
N ASP A 44 -9.89 -6.37 9.53
CA ASP A 44 -9.46 -7.69 10.00
C ASP A 44 -8.08 -8.02 9.40
N PRO A 45 -7.03 -8.25 10.22
CA PRO A 45 -5.64 -8.47 9.76
C PRO A 45 -5.47 -9.57 8.71
N LYS A 46 -6.42 -10.51 8.64
CA LYS A 46 -6.43 -11.62 7.67
C LYS A 46 -6.38 -11.13 6.23
N ALA A 47 -7.04 -10.03 5.88
CA ALA A 47 -7.03 -9.50 4.51
C ALA A 47 -5.63 -9.09 4.05
N TYR A 48 -4.83 -8.50 4.95
CA TYR A 48 -3.45 -8.11 4.68
C TYR A 48 -2.51 -9.31 4.56
N ILE A 49 -2.70 -10.32 5.40
CA ILE A 49 -1.91 -11.56 5.34
C ILE A 49 -2.17 -12.28 4.01
N ILE A 50 -3.44 -12.43 3.62
CA ILE A 50 -3.83 -13.06 2.35
C ILE A 50 -3.27 -12.24 1.18
N GLY A 51 -3.41 -10.91 1.21
CA GLY A 51 -2.86 -10.02 0.19
C GLY A 51 -1.33 -10.16 0.05
N GLY A 52 -0.62 -10.23 1.17
CA GLY A 52 0.83 -10.43 1.20
C GLY A 52 1.25 -11.79 0.63
N ILE A 53 0.53 -12.87 0.95
CA ILE A 53 0.81 -14.20 0.40
C ILE A 53 0.57 -14.23 -1.11
N VAL A 54 -0.57 -13.72 -1.57
CA VAL A 54 -0.91 -13.66 -3.01
C VAL A 54 0.14 -12.85 -3.77
N PHE A 55 0.50 -11.67 -3.26
CA PHE A 55 1.54 -10.85 -3.83
C PHE A 55 2.89 -11.57 -3.88
N GLY A 56 3.29 -12.21 -2.77
CA GLY A 56 4.55 -12.96 -2.70
C GLY A 56 4.63 -14.11 -3.70
N VAL A 57 3.55 -14.88 -3.86
CA VAL A 57 3.47 -15.96 -4.86
C VAL A 57 3.61 -15.40 -6.27
N LEU A 58 2.85 -14.36 -6.61
CA LEU A 58 2.92 -13.71 -7.93
C LEU A 58 4.32 -13.14 -8.21
N PHE A 59 4.96 -12.55 -7.21
CA PHE A 59 6.30 -12.01 -7.32
C PHE A 59 7.33 -13.11 -7.66
N VAL A 60 7.32 -14.21 -6.92
CA VAL A 60 8.23 -15.35 -7.16
C VAL A 60 8.01 -15.95 -8.55
N LEU A 61 6.75 -16.12 -8.98
CA LEU A 61 6.42 -16.63 -10.32
C LEU A 61 6.94 -15.69 -11.42
N THR A 62 6.82 -14.37 -11.21
CA THR A 62 7.32 -13.36 -12.15
C THR A 62 8.84 -13.46 -12.28
N LEU A 63 9.58 -13.55 -11.17
CA LEU A 63 11.03 -13.73 -11.18
C LEU A 63 11.43 -15.04 -11.87
N ALA A 64 10.72 -16.13 -11.59
CA ALA A 64 10.98 -17.43 -12.22
C ALA A 64 10.76 -17.39 -13.74
N LEU A 65 9.72 -16.69 -14.22
CA LEU A 65 9.48 -16.47 -15.64
C LEU A 65 10.64 -15.69 -16.28
N ILE A 66 11.07 -14.60 -15.64
CA ILE A 66 12.20 -13.79 -16.11
C ILE A 66 13.45 -14.65 -16.20
N VAL A 67 13.79 -15.42 -15.17
CA VAL A 67 14.94 -16.33 -15.17
C VAL A 67 14.86 -17.34 -16.31
N LYS A 68 13.68 -17.95 -16.52
CA LYS A 68 13.47 -18.88 -17.64
C LYS A 68 13.69 -18.20 -18.99
N LEU A 69 13.11 -17.02 -19.20
CA LEU A 69 13.29 -16.27 -20.44
C LEU A 69 14.77 -15.95 -20.67
N VAL A 70 15.49 -15.48 -19.65
CA VAL A 70 16.91 -15.14 -19.75
C VAL A 70 17.73 -16.38 -20.13
N LEU A 71 17.55 -17.50 -19.44
CA LEU A 71 18.27 -18.74 -19.74
C LEU A 71 17.97 -19.28 -21.14
N SER A 72 16.72 -19.18 -21.59
CA SER A 72 16.31 -19.56 -22.95
C SER A 72 16.84 -18.64 -24.05
N ASN A 73 17.20 -17.39 -23.74
CA ASN A 73 17.84 -16.47 -24.71
C ASN A 73 19.37 -16.58 -24.69
N VAL A 74 19.95 -17.22 -23.67
CA VAL A 74 21.40 -17.43 -23.50
C VAL A 74 21.89 -18.78 -24.03
N THR A 75 20.98 -19.75 -24.18
CA THR A 75 21.27 -21.09 -24.73
C THR A 75 20.74 -21.18 -26.15
#